data_AF-A0A1I6TPR2-F1
#
_entry.id   AF-A0A1I6TPR2-F1
#
_cell.length_a   1.000
_cell.length_b   1.000
_cell.length_c   1.000
_cell.angle_alpha   90.00
_cell.angle_beta   90.00
_cell.angle_gamma   90.00
#
_symmetry.space_group_name_H-M   'P 1'
#
loop_
_entity.id
_entity.type
_entity.pdbx_description
1 polymer ?
#
loop_
_entity_poly.entity_id
_entity_poly.type
_entity_poly.pdbx_seq_one_letter_code
_entity_poly.pdbx_strand_id
1 'polypeptide(L)'
;MSILENKKHFLHKHLTFLESYGKEGKNGGFENLLKQLGIKVGGKSWDDDHSTIDWNLTNNHFQFFFDYENNETEIKNWLKKSPISRYETLLTWLSWEDPIIRVKSTDFIENWEEFIIAGGWDGLILTTEDGKYYLEFTDTWKFHLNSNFEIKPGTKKIKASR
;
A
#
# COMPACT_ATOMS: atom_id res chain seq x y z
N MET A 1 0.62 -17.80 -11.16
CA MET A 1 -0.73 -17.66 -11.75
C MET A 1 -1.33 -16.42 -11.14
N SER A 2 -1.80 -15.47 -11.95
CA SER A 2 -2.32 -14.20 -11.46
C SER A 2 -3.56 -14.37 -10.59
N ILE A 3 -3.79 -13.49 -9.61
CA ILE A 3 -5.02 -13.37 -8.83
C ILE A 3 -6.25 -13.23 -9.74
N LEU A 4 -6.12 -12.55 -10.89
CA LEU A 4 -7.23 -12.36 -11.82
C LEU A 4 -7.72 -13.68 -12.45
N GLU A 5 -6.78 -14.60 -12.67
CA GLU A 5 -7.01 -15.92 -13.27
C GLU A 5 -7.33 -16.98 -12.21
N ASN A 6 -6.68 -16.91 -11.05
CA ASN A 6 -6.86 -17.84 -9.95
C ASN A 6 -8.08 -17.48 -9.11
N LYS A 7 -9.28 -17.91 -9.54
CA LYS A 7 -10.53 -17.72 -8.79
C LYS A 7 -10.56 -18.41 -7.41
N LYS A 8 -9.60 -19.29 -7.10
CA LYS A 8 -9.45 -19.93 -5.79
C LYS A 8 -8.51 -19.15 -4.86
N HIS A 9 -7.91 -18.06 -5.31
CA HIS A 9 -7.10 -17.20 -4.45
C HIS A 9 -7.93 -16.72 -3.26
N PHE A 10 -7.39 -16.85 -2.04
CA PHE A 10 -8.15 -16.63 -0.80
C PHE A 10 -8.76 -15.22 -0.73
N LEU A 11 -8.03 -14.22 -1.25
CA LEU A 11 -8.49 -12.83 -1.26
C LEU A 11 -9.82 -12.63 -2.01
N HIS A 12 -10.20 -13.48 -2.98
CA HIS A 12 -11.51 -13.39 -3.65
C HIS A 12 -12.71 -13.51 -2.70
N LYS A 13 -12.53 -14.09 -1.50
CA LYS A 13 -13.58 -14.15 -0.47
C LYS A 13 -13.88 -12.79 0.17
N HIS A 14 -12.95 -11.86 0.03
CA HIS A 14 -12.94 -10.55 0.69
C HIS A 14 -13.16 -9.39 -0.27
N LEU A 15 -13.16 -9.66 -1.59
CA LEU A 15 -13.28 -8.66 -2.64
C LEU A 15 -14.68 -8.69 -3.24
N THR A 16 -15.33 -7.53 -3.27
CA THR A 16 -16.54 -7.28 -4.07
C THR A 16 -16.20 -6.73 -5.45
N PHE A 17 -14.96 -6.24 -5.63
CA PHE A 17 -14.47 -5.68 -6.87
C PHE A 17 -12.96 -5.90 -7.02
N LEU A 18 -12.56 -6.36 -8.21
CA LEU A 18 -11.17 -6.53 -8.60
C LEU A 18 -11.07 -6.46 -10.12
N GLU A 19 -10.23 -5.56 -10.62
CA GLU A 19 -9.97 -5.47 -12.05
C GLU A 19 -8.50 -5.14 -12.35
N SER A 20 -8.07 -5.43 -13.57
CA SER A 20 -6.77 -4.98 -14.05
C SER A 20 -6.80 -3.48 -14.34
N TYR A 21 -5.72 -2.79 -13.98
CA TYR A 21 -5.46 -1.41 -14.38
C TYR A 21 -4.91 -1.30 -15.82
N GLY A 22 -4.70 -2.43 -16.50
CA GLY A 22 -4.18 -2.47 -17.88
C GLY A 22 -2.67 -2.21 -18.00
N LYS A 23 -1.93 -2.25 -16.88
CA LYS A 23 -0.47 -2.17 -16.83
C LYS A 23 0.08 -3.34 -16.03
N GLU A 24 1.22 -3.89 -16.47
CA GLU A 24 1.97 -4.89 -15.72
C GLU A 24 2.65 -4.24 -14.50
N GLY A 25 2.74 -4.96 -13.37
CA GLY A 25 3.50 -4.48 -12.20
C GLY A 25 4.98 -4.87 -12.22
N LYS A 26 5.31 -6.05 -12.79
CA LYS A 26 6.67 -6.59 -12.90
C LYS A 26 7.62 -5.72 -13.74
N ASN A 27 8.92 -6.02 -13.66
CA ASN A 27 9.98 -5.30 -14.39
C ASN A 27 9.95 -3.78 -14.16
N GLY A 28 9.66 -3.35 -12.93
CA GLY A 28 9.54 -1.94 -12.56
C GLY A 28 8.24 -1.27 -13.04
N GLY A 29 7.26 -2.03 -13.53
CA GLY A 29 5.98 -1.49 -14.02
C GLY A 29 5.22 -0.70 -12.95
N PHE A 30 5.17 -1.22 -11.72
CA PHE A 30 4.53 -0.52 -10.61
C PHE A 30 5.31 0.73 -10.16
N GLU A 31 6.65 0.65 -10.07
CA GLU A 31 7.49 1.83 -9.82
C GLU A 31 7.29 2.92 -10.88
N ASN A 32 7.18 2.54 -12.15
CA ASN A 32 6.93 3.48 -13.24
C ASN A 32 5.56 4.15 -13.11
N LEU A 33 4.53 3.42 -12.65
CA LEU A 33 3.24 4.02 -12.31
C LEU A 33 3.40 5.05 -11.18
N LEU A 34 4.08 4.69 -10.10
CA LEU A 34 4.31 5.60 -8.97
C LEU A 34 5.03 6.89 -9.43
N LYS A 35 6.08 6.76 -10.25
CA LYS A 35 6.79 7.91 -10.85
C LYS A 35 5.86 8.77 -11.72
N GLN A 36 4.99 8.16 -12.53
CA GLN A 36 4.00 8.87 -13.37
C GLN A 36 3.00 9.67 -12.52
N LEU A 37 2.66 9.15 -11.35
CA LEU A 37 1.81 9.82 -10.35
C LEU A 37 2.56 10.89 -9.54
N GLY A 38 3.85 11.11 -9.82
CA GLY A 38 4.69 12.08 -9.11
C GLY A 38 5.23 11.60 -7.77
N ILE A 39 5.03 10.32 -7.43
CA ILE A 39 5.52 9.70 -6.20
C ILE A 39 7.02 9.41 -6.37
N LYS A 40 7.81 9.77 -5.36
CA LYS A 40 9.26 9.53 -5.35
C LYS A 40 9.51 8.07 -4.96
N VAL A 41 10.29 7.36 -5.75
CA VAL A 41 10.65 5.95 -5.54
C VAL A 41 12.14 5.76 -5.70
N GLY A 42 12.66 4.66 -5.16
CA GLY A 42 14.08 4.34 -5.17
C GLY A 42 14.83 5.06 -4.05
N GLY A 43 14.56 4.67 -2.80
CA GLY A 43 15.27 5.16 -1.62
C GLY A 43 16.80 4.98 -1.74
N LYS A 44 17.55 5.77 -0.97
CA LYS A 44 19.02 5.80 -1.06
C LYS A 44 19.68 4.47 -0.68
N SER A 45 19.00 3.60 0.08
CA SER A 45 19.51 2.29 0.50
C SER A 45 18.33 1.35 0.80
N TRP A 46 18.12 0.33 -0.06
CA TRP A 46 17.11 -0.72 0.20
C TRP A 46 17.40 -1.46 1.51
N ASP A 47 18.67 -1.70 1.79
CA ASP A 47 19.14 -2.40 3.01
C ASP A 47 18.79 -1.66 4.30
N ASP A 48 18.54 -0.35 4.23
CA ASP A 48 18.18 0.46 5.39
C ASP A 48 16.66 0.70 5.47
N ASP A 49 16.05 1.08 4.34
CA ASP A 49 14.69 1.58 4.28
C ASP A 49 13.64 0.48 4.00
N HIS A 50 14.02 -0.62 3.34
CA HIS A 50 13.14 -1.74 2.96
C HIS A 50 11.80 -1.27 2.38
N SER A 51 11.90 -0.31 1.46
CA SER A 51 10.78 0.46 0.95
C SER A 51 11.03 0.86 -0.50
N THR A 52 9.99 0.74 -1.32
CA THR A 52 10.03 1.17 -2.71
C THR A 52 9.91 2.69 -2.83
N ILE A 53 9.12 3.30 -1.95
CA ILE A 53 8.87 4.74 -1.93
C ILE A 53 10.02 5.43 -1.20
N ASP A 54 10.55 6.51 -1.79
CA ASP A 54 11.52 7.34 -1.08
C ASP A 54 10.79 8.26 -0.09
N TRP A 55 10.58 7.72 1.11
CA TRP A 55 9.92 8.44 2.20
C TRP A 55 10.74 9.63 2.72
N ASN A 56 12.06 9.62 2.54
CA ASN A 56 12.93 10.74 2.91
C ASN A 56 12.66 11.99 2.05
N LEU A 57 12.16 11.81 0.82
CA LEU A 57 11.76 12.89 -0.08
C LEU A 57 10.27 13.24 0.00
N THR A 58 9.51 12.57 0.86
CA THR A 58 8.07 12.76 0.99
C THR A 58 7.74 13.85 2.00
N ASN A 59 7.14 14.94 1.53
CA ASN A 59 6.85 16.13 2.36
C ASN A 59 5.86 15.88 3.51
N ASN A 60 5.12 14.77 3.55
CA ASN A 60 4.12 14.42 4.58
C ASN A 60 4.29 12.98 5.07
N HIS A 61 5.51 12.55 5.35
CA HIS A 61 5.76 11.19 5.82
C HIS A 61 5.28 10.97 7.26
N PHE A 62 4.33 10.06 7.42
CA PHE A 62 3.91 9.49 8.70
C PHE A 62 4.34 8.02 8.73
N GLN A 63 4.79 7.56 9.89
CA GLN A 63 5.21 6.18 10.10
C GLN A 63 4.79 5.72 11.48
N PHE A 64 4.29 4.49 11.56
CA PHE A 64 4.11 3.80 12.83
C PHE A 64 4.27 2.30 12.65
N PHE A 65 4.69 1.63 13.73
CA PHE A 65 4.75 0.17 13.80
C PHE A 65 3.34 -0.42 13.89
N PHE A 66 3.04 -1.40 13.03
CA PHE A 66 1.68 -1.93 12.87
C PHE A 66 1.48 -3.37 13.39
N ASP A 67 2.53 -4.09 13.78
CA ASP A 67 2.43 -5.48 14.25
C ASP A 67 2.33 -5.56 15.78
N TYR A 68 1.17 -5.23 16.33
CA TYR A 68 0.94 -5.20 17.77
C TYR A 68 -0.45 -5.74 18.14
N GLU A 69 -0.65 -6.07 19.42
CA GLU A 69 -1.92 -6.62 19.89
C GLU A 69 -3.10 -5.66 19.63
N ASN A 70 -4.18 -6.17 19.02
CA ASN A 70 -5.38 -5.43 18.60
C ASN A 70 -5.20 -4.46 17.40
N ASN A 71 -4.07 -4.53 16.69
CA ASN A 71 -3.82 -3.74 15.49
C ASN A 71 -4.94 -3.85 14.43
N GLU A 72 -5.50 -5.04 14.19
CA GLU A 72 -6.51 -5.31 13.18
C GLU A 72 -7.65 -4.28 13.22
N THR A 73 -8.30 -4.19 14.39
CA THR A 73 -9.48 -3.35 14.58
C THR A 73 -9.11 -1.86 14.63
N GLU A 74 -7.99 -1.52 15.26
CA GLU A 74 -7.53 -0.13 15.36
C GLU A 74 -7.16 0.45 13.99
N ILE A 75 -6.32 -0.25 13.24
CA ILE A 75 -5.85 0.19 11.92
C ILE A 75 -7.03 0.26 10.95
N LYS A 76 -7.94 -0.72 10.96
CA LYS A 76 -9.19 -0.63 10.19
C LYS A 76 -9.97 0.65 10.52
N ASN A 77 -10.17 0.94 11.80
CA ASN A 77 -10.92 2.13 12.22
C ASN A 77 -10.21 3.44 11.84
N TRP A 78 -8.88 3.46 11.86
CA TRP A 78 -8.07 4.59 11.40
C TRP A 78 -8.14 4.77 9.89
N LEU A 79 -8.00 3.70 9.11
CA LEU A 79 -8.13 3.73 7.66
C LEU A 79 -9.53 4.18 7.23
N LYS A 80 -10.61 3.76 7.91
CA LYS A 80 -11.98 4.26 7.66
C LYS A 80 -12.10 5.78 7.80
N LYS A 81 -11.36 6.39 8.71
CA LYS A 81 -11.37 7.84 8.97
C LYS A 81 -10.38 8.61 8.11
N SER A 82 -9.45 7.91 7.45
CA SER A 82 -8.39 8.51 6.66
C SER A 82 -8.91 9.02 5.30
N PRO A 83 -8.15 9.89 4.59
CA PRO A 83 -8.56 10.41 3.30
C PRO A 83 -8.83 9.37 2.21
N ILE A 84 -8.15 8.21 2.25
CA ILE A 84 -8.32 7.15 1.22
C ILE A 84 -9.72 6.51 1.25
N SER A 85 -10.44 6.58 2.37
CA SER A 85 -11.81 6.04 2.46
C SER A 85 -12.84 6.83 1.64
N ARG A 86 -12.45 8.02 1.15
CA ARG A 86 -13.28 8.86 0.28
C ARG A 86 -13.13 8.53 -1.20
N TYR A 87 -12.15 7.73 -1.56
CA TYR A 87 -11.92 7.28 -2.94
C TYR A 87 -12.71 6.00 -3.17
N GLU A 88 -13.27 5.83 -4.36
CA GLU A 88 -13.97 4.59 -4.70
C GLU A 88 -12.99 3.41 -4.76
N THR A 89 -11.83 3.65 -5.39
CA THR A 89 -10.85 2.64 -5.75
C THR A 89 -9.43 3.05 -5.39
N LEU A 90 -8.58 2.04 -5.19
CA LEU A 90 -7.14 2.16 -4.97
C LEU A 90 -6.40 1.26 -5.97
N LEU A 91 -5.18 1.65 -6.32
CA LEU A 91 -4.26 0.87 -7.13
C LEU A 91 -3.23 0.17 -6.25
N THR A 92 -2.94 -1.08 -6.56
CA THR A 92 -1.91 -1.87 -5.88
C THR A 92 -1.34 -2.95 -6.81
N TRP A 93 -0.30 -3.62 -6.37
CA TRP A 93 0.34 -4.75 -7.04
C TRP A 93 0.69 -5.80 -5.99
N LEU A 94 0.10 -6.99 -6.10
CA LEU A 94 0.15 -8.01 -5.04
C LEU A 94 1.25 -9.06 -5.26
N SER A 95 1.57 -9.39 -6.50
CA SER A 95 2.57 -10.42 -6.79
C SER A 95 3.21 -10.23 -8.15
N TRP A 96 4.38 -10.85 -8.34
CA TRP A 96 5.15 -10.75 -9.58
C TRP A 96 4.34 -11.07 -10.85
N GLU A 97 3.44 -12.04 -10.77
CA GLU A 97 2.63 -12.51 -11.90
C GLU A 97 1.35 -11.68 -12.11
N ASP A 98 1.07 -10.73 -11.21
CA ASP A 98 -0.11 -9.89 -11.32
C ASP A 98 0.15 -8.63 -12.14
N PRO A 99 -0.85 -8.19 -12.93
CA PRO A 99 -0.86 -6.80 -13.37
C PRO A 99 -1.08 -5.90 -12.16
N ILE A 100 -0.90 -4.60 -12.36
CA ILE A 100 -1.42 -3.61 -11.43
C ILE A 100 -2.93 -3.78 -11.37
N ILE A 101 -3.47 -3.90 -10.17
CA ILE A 101 -4.90 -4.12 -9.95
C ILE A 101 -5.54 -2.89 -9.33
N ARG A 102 -6.85 -2.76 -9.59
CA ARG A 102 -7.73 -1.81 -8.95
C ARG A 102 -8.66 -2.57 -8.01
N VAL A 103 -8.74 -2.10 -6.77
CA VAL A 103 -9.60 -2.65 -5.73
C VAL A 103 -10.45 -1.53 -5.12
N LYS A 104 -11.63 -1.85 -4.59
CA LYS A 104 -12.38 -0.86 -3.82
C LYS A 104 -11.62 -0.49 -2.56
N SER A 105 -11.63 0.80 -2.22
CA SER A 105 -11.05 1.28 -0.96
C SER A 105 -11.73 0.59 0.24
N THR A 106 -13.04 0.38 0.18
CA THR A 106 -13.80 -0.30 1.23
C THR A 106 -13.36 -1.74 1.42
N ASP A 107 -13.15 -2.48 0.33
CA ASP A 107 -12.74 -3.88 0.39
C ASP A 107 -11.35 -4.02 1.00
N PHE A 108 -10.42 -3.12 0.62
CA PHE A 108 -9.11 -3.03 1.26
C PHE A 108 -9.21 -2.69 2.75
N ILE A 109 -9.95 -1.65 3.12
CA ILE A 109 -10.02 -1.16 4.51
C ILE A 109 -10.61 -2.22 5.45
N GLU A 110 -11.68 -2.91 5.04
CA GLU A 110 -12.30 -3.94 5.87
C GLU A 110 -11.42 -5.18 6.05
N ASN A 111 -10.52 -5.45 5.10
CA ASN A 111 -9.72 -6.68 5.05
C ASN A 111 -8.21 -6.39 4.90
N TRP A 112 -7.72 -5.31 5.51
CA TRP A 112 -6.36 -4.81 5.23
C TRP A 112 -5.28 -5.87 5.51
N GLU A 113 -5.45 -6.70 6.53
CA GLU A 113 -4.51 -7.79 6.87
C GLU A 113 -4.45 -8.85 5.77
N GLU A 114 -5.59 -9.21 5.17
CA GLU A 114 -5.63 -10.18 4.07
C GLU A 114 -4.85 -9.67 2.85
N PHE A 115 -4.83 -8.35 2.64
CA PHE A 115 -4.01 -7.74 1.59
C PHE A 115 -2.52 -7.77 1.94
N ILE A 116 -2.13 -7.61 3.20
CA ILE A 116 -0.73 -7.77 3.64
C ILE A 116 -0.27 -9.21 3.42
N ILE A 117 -1.09 -10.17 3.84
CA ILE A 117 -0.83 -11.60 3.63
C ILE A 117 -0.69 -11.89 2.13
N ALA A 118 -1.52 -11.27 1.28
CA ALA A 118 -1.45 -11.43 -0.17
C ALA A 118 -0.19 -10.81 -0.79
N GLY A 119 0.29 -9.66 -0.28
CA GLY A 119 1.55 -9.03 -0.68
C GLY A 119 2.79 -9.82 -0.26
N GLY A 120 2.66 -10.68 0.75
CA GLY A 120 3.70 -11.62 1.15
C GLY A 120 4.90 -10.92 1.80
N TRP A 121 6.11 -11.26 1.36
CA TRP A 121 7.35 -10.83 2.00
C TRP A 121 7.77 -9.42 1.59
N ASP A 122 7.29 -8.92 0.45
CA ASP A 122 7.73 -7.65 -0.13
C ASP A 122 6.96 -6.44 0.41
N GLY A 123 5.96 -6.68 1.27
CA GLY A 123 5.06 -5.65 1.79
C GLY A 123 3.90 -5.34 0.83
N LEU A 124 3.27 -4.18 1.01
CA LEU A 124 2.12 -3.76 0.21
C LEU A 124 2.11 -2.25 0.02
N ILE A 125 2.04 -1.81 -1.24
CA ILE A 125 1.88 -0.40 -1.58
C ILE A 125 0.49 -0.16 -2.17
N LEU A 126 -0.18 0.89 -1.70
CA LEU A 126 -1.45 1.36 -2.23
C LEU A 126 -1.38 2.83 -2.58
N THR A 127 -2.03 3.22 -3.67
CA THR A 127 -2.16 4.62 -4.06
C THR A 127 -3.54 4.92 -4.64
N THR A 128 -4.04 6.13 -4.44
CA THR A 128 -5.19 6.64 -5.18
C THR A 128 -4.82 6.83 -6.65
N GLU A 129 -5.80 6.75 -7.55
CA GLU A 129 -5.54 6.86 -8.99
C GLU A 129 -4.95 8.21 -9.43
N ASP A 130 -5.19 9.26 -8.65
CA ASP A 130 -4.61 10.60 -8.84
C ASP A 130 -3.23 10.77 -8.18
N GLY A 131 -2.70 9.75 -7.50
CA GLY A 131 -1.42 9.81 -6.80
C GLY A 131 -1.41 10.67 -5.54
N LYS A 132 -2.55 11.26 -5.17
CA LYS A 132 -2.63 12.22 -4.07
C LYS A 132 -2.37 11.58 -2.71
N TYR A 133 -2.87 10.37 -2.50
CA TYR A 133 -2.68 9.60 -1.27
C TYR A 133 -2.04 8.27 -1.58
N TYR A 134 -1.04 7.91 -0.79
CA TYR A 134 -0.37 6.63 -0.89
C TYR A 134 0.17 6.19 0.47
N LEU A 135 0.26 4.88 0.61
CA LEU A 135 0.80 4.22 1.78
C LEU A 135 1.59 2.97 1.37
N GLU A 136 2.48 2.54 2.25
CA GLU A 136 3.26 1.32 2.12
C GLU A 136 3.34 0.64 3.47
N PHE A 137 2.87 -0.59 3.52
CA PHE A 137 3.26 -1.53 4.55
C PHE A 137 4.61 -2.13 4.13
N THR A 138 5.63 -1.93 4.95
CA THR A 138 6.94 -2.54 4.71
C THR A 138 6.89 -4.04 4.94
N ASP A 139 7.99 -4.70 4.58
CA ASP A 139 8.19 -6.13 4.81
C ASP A 139 8.04 -6.59 6.27
N THR A 140 8.12 -7.91 6.44
CA THR A 140 8.08 -8.64 7.71
C THR A 140 9.32 -8.44 8.57
N TRP A 141 10.25 -7.55 8.19
CA TRP A 141 11.40 -7.20 9.00
C TRP A 141 11.17 -5.90 9.78
N LYS A 142 10.57 -4.88 9.13
CA LYS A 142 10.34 -3.56 9.76
C LYS A 142 8.96 -3.42 10.39
N PHE A 143 7.92 -4.05 9.81
CA PHE A 143 6.51 -3.89 10.24
C PHE A 143 6.07 -2.43 10.43
N HIS A 144 6.49 -1.55 9.52
CA HIS A 144 6.11 -0.14 9.49
C HIS A 144 5.03 0.11 8.44
N LEU A 145 4.04 0.93 8.81
CA LEU A 145 3.07 1.50 7.88
C LEU A 145 3.52 2.95 7.64
N ASN A 146 4.01 3.21 6.43
CA ASN A 146 4.36 4.53 5.96
C ASN A 146 3.22 5.11 5.13
N SER A 147 2.94 6.41 5.27
CA SER A 147 1.90 7.09 4.49
C SER A 147 2.23 8.55 4.28
N ASN A 148 1.69 9.15 3.21
CA ASN A 148 1.80 10.59 2.96
C ASN A 148 0.66 11.42 3.63
N PHE A 149 -0.13 10.78 4.49
CA PHE A 149 -1.25 11.33 5.25
C PHE A 149 -1.33 10.64 6.61
N GLU A 150 -1.96 11.30 7.58
CA GLU A 150 -2.12 10.71 8.92
C GLU A 150 -3.18 9.60 8.91
N ILE A 151 -2.77 8.39 9.31
CA ILE A 151 -3.66 7.24 9.53
C ILE A 151 -3.92 7.11 11.04
N LYS A 152 -2.86 6.82 11.80
CA LYS A 152 -2.92 6.73 13.27
C LYS A 152 -2.93 8.14 13.88
N PRO A 153 -3.96 8.51 14.68
CA PRO A 153 -4.03 9.82 15.30
C PRO A 153 -2.83 10.13 16.19
N GLY A 154 -2.29 11.35 16.07
CA GLY A 154 -1.14 11.82 16.83
C GLY A 154 0.21 11.30 16.30
N THR A 155 0.23 10.66 15.13
CA THR A 155 1.50 10.19 14.53
C THR A 155 2.34 11.39 14.15
N LYS A 156 3.57 11.43 14.67
CA LYS A 156 4.49 12.53 14.37
C LYS A 156 4.94 12.42 12.92
N LYS A 157 4.85 13.54 12.21
CA LYS A 157 5.42 13.70 10.88
C LYS A 157 6.94 13.58 10.96
N ILE A 158 7.51 12.67 10.18
CA ILE A 158 8.95 12.54 10.02
C ILE A 158 9.41 13.68 9.11
N LYS A 159 10.47 14.39 9.53
CA LYS A 159 11.04 15.46 8.71
C LYS A 159 11.87 14.83 7.59
N ALA A 160 11.54 15.20 6.36
CA ALA A 160 12.38 14.91 5.20
C ALA A 160 13.81 15.40 5.46
N SER A 161 14.77 14.48 5.43
CA SER A 161 16.21 14.75 5.44
C SER A 161 16.61 15.18 4.03
N ARG A 162 16.87 16.48 3.86
CA ARG A 162 17.38 17.05 2.60
C ARG A 162 18.81 16.61 2.36
#